data_AF-A0A2P5CRJ8-F1
#
_entry.id   AF-A0A2P5CRJ8-F1
#
_cell.length_a   1.000
_cell.length_b   1.000
_cell.length_c   1.000
_cell.angle_alpha   90.00
_cell.angle_beta   90.00
_cell.angle_gamma   90.00
#
_symmetry.space_group_name_H-M   'P 1'
#
loop_
_entity.id
_entity.type
_entity.pdbx_description
1 polymer ?
#
loop_
_entity_poly.entity_id
_entity_poly.type
_entity_poly.pdbx_seq_one_letter_code
_entity_poly.pdbx_strand_id
1 'polypeptide(L)'
;MNNFVKIVLTPIRFIHPVVYGEYPRTMQEIVGKRLPKFTEEQVKIVKGSIDFVGINQYTAYYIYDPHQPKPKVLGYQQDWNAGFAYKKNGVPIGPRAYSSWLYQVPWGVYKCLTYIKERYGNPTVILSENGTDH
;
A
#
# COMPACT_ATOMS: atom_id res chain seq x y z
N MET A 1 -17.38 15.29 -8.44
CA MET A 1 -17.22 13.83 -8.57
C MET A 1 -15.95 13.45 -7.84
N ASN A 2 -16.03 12.65 -6.78
CA ASN A 2 -14.84 12.22 -6.05
C ASN A 2 -14.06 11.22 -6.93
N ASN A 3 -12.82 11.55 -7.27
CA ASN A 3 -11.95 10.69 -8.06
C ASN A 3 -11.49 9.50 -7.21
N PHE A 4 -12.27 8.42 -7.23
CA PHE A 4 -11.91 7.18 -6.55
C PHE A 4 -10.85 6.41 -7.33
N VAL A 5 -9.69 6.17 -6.72
CA VAL A 5 -8.67 5.24 -7.20
C VAL A 5 -8.85 3.89 -6.51
N LYS A 6 -8.79 2.80 -7.27
CA LYS A 6 -8.81 1.43 -6.71
C LYS A 6 -7.39 1.10 -6.25
N ILE A 7 -7.17 0.91 -4.95
CA ILE A 7 -5.83 0.59 -4.43
C ILE A 7 -5.88 -0.70 -3.63
N VAL A 8 -4.79 -1.46 -3.79
CA VAL A 8 -4.40 -2.53 -2.89
C VAL A 8 -3.38 -1.96 -1.92
N LEU A 9 -3.53 -2.26 -0.62
CA LEU A 9 -2.56 -1.92 0.39
C LEU A 9 -1.31 -2.80 0.24
N THR A 10 -0.54 -2.59 -0.83
CA THR A 10 0.80 -3.16 -0.95
C THR A 10 1.72 -2.29 -0.10
N PRO A 11 2.57 -2.86 0.77
CA PRO A 11 3.48 -2.06 1.58
C PRO A 11 4.67 -1.56 0.75
N ILE A 12 4.38 -0.64 -0.17
CA ILE A 12 5.30 0.08 -1.06
C ILE A 12 6.49 0.65 -0.28
N ARG A 13 6.24 1.12 0.95
CA ARG A 13 7.27 1.69 1.84
C ARG A 13 8.41 0.72 2.18
N PHE A 14 8.20 -0.59 2.12
CA PHE A 14 9.22 -1.59 2.46
C PHE A 14 9.91 -2.17 1.23
N ILE A 15 9.15 -2.43 0.15
CA ILE A 15 9.74 -2.96 -1.08
C ILE A 15 10.57 -1.91 -1.82
N HIS A 16 10.20 -0.62 -1.75
CA HIS A 16 10.89 0.43 -2.50
C HIS A 16 12.36 0.63 -2.04
N PRO A 17 12.68 0.70 -0.72
CA PRO A 17 14.07 0.71 -0.27
C PRO A 17 14.86 -0.52 -0.68
N VAL A 18 14.24 -1.70 -0.67
CA VAL A 18 14.92 -2.94 -1.05
C VAL A 18 15.24 -2.96 -2.55
N VAL A 19 14.36 -2.45 -3.40
CA VAL A 19 14.59 -2.47 -4.85
C VAL A 19 15.48 -1.30 -5.29
N TYR A 20 15.24 -0.10 -4.76
CA TYR A 20 15.85 1.12 -5.24
C TYR A 20 16.94 1.70 -4.32
N GLY A 21 16.96 1.32 -3.05
CA GLY A 21 17.88 1.86 -2.05
C GLY A 21 17.39 3.13 -1.37
N GLU A 22 16.14 3.52 -1.58
CA GLU A 22 15.55 4.72 -0.97
C GLU A 22 14.06 4.55 -0.66
N TYR A 23 13.53 5.42 0.20
CA TYR A 23 12.09 5.48 0.44
C TYR A 23 11.34 6.10 -0.75
N PRO A 24 10.04 5.80 -0.95
CA PRO A 24 9.25 6.46 -2.00
C PRO A 24 9.30 7.98 -1.87
N ARG A 25 9.51 8.69 -2.99
CA ARG A 25 9.65 10.15 -3.03
C ARG A 25 8.53 10.90 -2.31
N THR A 26 7.27 10.48 -2.50
CA THR A 26 6.11 11.08 -1.82
C THR A 26 6.21 10.96 -0.30
N MET A 27 6.75 9.85 0.21
CA MET A 27 6.96 9.66 1.64
C MET A 27 8.08 10.57 2.16
N GLN A 28 9.17 10.73 1.39
CA GLN A 28 10.26 11.65 1.74
C GLN A 28 9.76 13.10 1.82
N GLU A 29 8.92 13.52 0.87
CA GLU A 29 8.37 14.89 0.79
C GLU A 29 7.34 15.18 1.91
N ILE A 30 6.45 14.23 2.20
CA ILE A 30 5.37 14.41 3.18
C ILE A 30 5.87 14.25 4.61
N VAL A 31 6.63 13.18 4.88
CA VAL A 31 7.07 12.83 6.24
C VAL A 31 8.28 13.70 6.65
N GLY A 32 9.12 14.04 5.68
CA GLY A 32 10.25 14.95 5.86
C GLY A 32 11.21 14.46 6.94
N LYS A 33 11.53 15.34 7.89
CA LYS A 33 12.54 15.08 8.95
C LYS A 33 12.21 13.91 9.88
N ARG A 34 10.95 13.47 9.96
CA ARG A 34 10.54 12.31 10.76
C ARG A 34 10.93 10.99 10.11
N LEU A 35 11.19 10.99 8.80
CA LEU A 35 11.60 9.80 8.08
C LEU A 35 13.12 9.62 8.24
N PRO A 36 13.59 8.49 8.80
CA PRO A 36 15.01 8.20 8.87
C PRO A 36 15.62 8.18 7.47
N LYS A 37 16.87 8.60 7.35
CA LYS A 37 17.63 8.52 6.09
C LYS A 37 18.60 7.36 6.21
N PHE A 38 18.69 6.56 5.14
CA PHE A 38 19.72 5.54 5.04
C PHE A 38 21.07 6.21 4.82
N THR A 39 22.12 5.72 5.48
CA THR A 39 23.50 5.98 5.09
C THR A 39 23.86 5.14 3.87
N GLU A 40 24.95 5.47 3.18
CA GLU A 40 25.39 4.70 2.01
C GLU A 40 25.67 3.22 2.34
N GLU A 41 26.21 2.95 3.53
CA GLU A 41 26.46 1.59 4.04
C GLU A 41 25.14 0.84 4.25
N GLN A 42 24.14 1.51 4.83
CA GLN A 42 22.82 0.90 5.04
C GLN A 42 22.11 0.62 3.72
N VAL A 43 22.23 1.52 2.73
CA VAL A 43 21.68 1.27 1.38
C VAL A 43 22.32 0.04 0.76
N LYS A 44 23.64 -0.15 0.89
CA LYS A 44 24.33 -1.35 0.38
C LYS A 44 23.83 -2.64 1.03
N ILE A 45 23.40 -2.59 2.29
CA ILE A 45 22.87 -3.75 3.02
C ILE A 45 21.41 -4.05 2.60
N VAL A 46 20.58 -3.02 2.45
CA VAL A 46 19.13 -3.19 2.20
C VAL A 46 18.82 -3.43 0.73
N LYS A 47 19.55 -2.78 -0.18
CA LYS A 47 19.25 -2.86 -1.61
C LYS A 47 19.60 -4.25 -2.14
N GLY A 48 18.60 -4.93 -2.70
CA GLY A 48 18.73 -6.30 -3.22
C GLY A 48 18.73 -7.37 -2.14
N SER A 49 18.37 -7.05 -0.88
CA SER A 49 18.44 -8.00 0.24
C SER A 49 17.24 -8.96 0.32
N ILE A 50 16.51 -9.19 -0.77
CA ILE A 50 15.36 -10.11 -0.81
C ILE A 50 15.56 -11.16 -1.90
N ASP A 51 15.22 -12.40 -1.58
CA ASP A 51 15.13 -13.50 -2.55
C ASP A 51 13.72 -13.59 -3.17
N PHE A 52 12.70 -13.22 -2.40
CA PHE A 52 11.30 -13.19 -2.81
C PHE A 52 10.50 -12.19 -1.97
N VAL A 53 9.30 -11.83 -2.45
CA VAL A 53 8.35 -10.96 -1.74
C VAL A 53 7.16 -11.79 -1.27
N GLY A 54 6.99 -11.90 0.05
CA GLY A 54 5.75 -12.41 0.66
C GLY A 54 4.66 -11.34 0.65
N ILE A 55 3.47 -11.68 0.16
CA ILE A 55 2.31 -10.78 0.16
C ILE A 55 1.15 -11.41 0.92
N ASN A 56 0.70 -10.72 1.95
CA ASN A 56 -0.56 -11.00 2.63
C ASN A 56 -1.65 -10.18 1.96
N GLN A 57 -2.50 -10.82 1.15
CA GLN A 57 -3.49 -10.13 0.33
C GLN A 57 -4.90 -10.63 0.65
N TYR A 58 -5.70 -9.76 1.24
CA TYR A 58 -7.02 -10.12 1.77
C TYR A 58 -8.17 -9.33 1.15
N THR A 59 -7.96 -8.02 0.93
CA THR A 59 -9.03 -7.09 0.57
C THR A 59 -8.51 -5.96 -0.33
N ALA A 60 -9.41 -5.12 -0.82
CA ALA A 60 -9.08 -3.87 -1.48
C ALA A 60 -10.07 -2.78 -1.07
N TYR A 61 -9.67 -1.52 -1.26
CA TYR A 61 -10.49 -0.36 -0.96
C TYR A 61 -10.50 0.62 -2.14
N TYR A 62 -11.54 1.45 -2.19
CA TYR A 62 -11.46 2.70 -2.92
C TYR A 62 -10.73 3.73 -2.07
N ILE A 63 -9.91 4.55 -2.70
CA ILE A 63 -9.23 5.68 -2.08
C ILE A 63 -9.69 6.96 -2.78
N TYR A 64 -9.90 8.02 -2.00
CA TYR A 64 -10.23 9.35 -2.51
C TYR A 64 -9.40 10.41 -1.79
N ASP A 65 -9.18 11.54 -2.47
CA ASP A 65 -8.63 12.74 -1.82
C ASP A 65 -9.72 13.34 -0.92
N PRO A 66 -9.51 13.43 0.41
CA PRO A 66 -10.49 14.01 1.32
C PRO A 66 -10.58 15.54 1.21
N HIS A 67 -9.73 16.18 0.39
CA HIS A 67 -9.61 17.63 0.25
C HIS A 67 -9.39 18.34 1.58
N GLN A 68 -8.70 17.67 2.51
CA GLN A 68 -8.39 18.21 3.82
C GLN A 68 -7.09 19.02 3.78
N PRO A 69 -7.00 20.12 4.56
CA PRO A 69 -5.75 20.83 4.75
C PRO A 69 -4.74 19.92 5.44
N LYS A 70 -3.46 20.28 5.36
CA LYS A 70 -2.38 19.51 6.02
C LYS A 70 -2.75 19.22 7.48
N PRO A 71 -2.66 17.96 7.93
CA PRO A 71 -3.03 17.58 9.29
C PRO A 71 -2.28 18.42 10.33
N LYS A 72 -3.01 18.95 11.32
CA LYS A 72 -2.40 19.67 12.46
C LYS A 72 -1.66 18.71 13.40
N VAL A 73 -2.14 17.46 13.48
CA VAL A 73 -1.54 16.38 14.26
C VAL A 73 -0.80 15.47 13.30
N LEU A 74 0.50 15.27 13.56
CA LEU A 74 1.33 14.35 12.80
C LEU A 74 1.00 12.91 13.18
N GLY A 75 0.96 12.02 12.20
CA GLY A 75 0.71 10.61 12.44
C GLY A 75 0.82 9.82 11.15
N TYR A 76 1.23 8.55 11.26
CA TYR A 76 1.55 7.73 10.09
C TYR A 76 0.39 7.63 9.09
N GLN A 77 -0.85 7.44 9.57
CA GLN A 77 -2.03 7.37 8.71
C GLN A 77 -2.47 8.75 8.22
N GLN A 78 -2.31 9.79 9.06
CA GLN A 78 -2.63 11.17 8.70
C GLN A 78 -1.71 11.68 7.58
N ASP A 79 -0.45 11.26 7.56
CA ASP A 79 0.52 11.60 6.51
C ASP A 79 0.04 11.18 5.11
N TRP A 80 -0.76 10.12 5.00
CA TRP A 80 -1.27 9.68 3.69
C TRP A 80 -2.21 10.71 3.06
N ASN A 81 -2.87 11.52 3.87
CA ASN A 81 -3.93 12.47 3.49
C ASN A 81 -4.92 11.84 2.49
N ALA A 82 -5.37 10.63 2.79
CA ALA A 82 -6.19 9.81 1.90
C ALA A 82 -7.41 9.26 2.65
N GLY A 83 -8.58 9.38 2.05
CA GLY A 83 -9.82 8.78 2.53
C GLY A 83 -10.02 7.39 1.95
N PHE A 84 -10.52 6.46 2.76
CA PHE A 84 -10.84 5.09 2.34
C PHE A 84 -12.35 4.91 2.24
N ALA A 85 -12.81 4.28 1.16
CA ALA A 85 -14.21 3.97 0.93
C ALA A 85 -14.39 2.51 0.55
N TYR A 86 -15.39 1.89 1.16
CA TYR A 86 -15.83 0.53 0.83
C TYR A 86 -16.99 0.51 -0.16
N LYS A 87 -17.51 1.68 -0.54
CA LYS A 87 -18.60 1.88 -1.51
C LYS A 87 -18.21 2.91 -2.55
N LYS A 88 -18.68 2.73 -3.79
CA LYS A 88 -18.62 3.73 -4.85
C LYS A 88 -20.01 3.84 -5.48
N ASN A 89 -20.56 5.06 -5.53
CA ASN A 89 -21.91 5.32 -6.04
C ASN A 89 -23.00 4.45 -5.36
N GLY A 90 -22.91 4.30 -4.03
CA GLY A 90 -23.82 3.46 -3.24
C GLY A 90 -23.55 1.95 -3.30
N VAL A 91 -22.77 1.48 -4.27
CA VAL A 91 -22.48 0.05 -4.48
C VAL A 91 -21.23 -0.36 -3.68
N PRO A 92 -21.32 -1.38 -2.78
CA PRO A 92 -20.15 -1.93 -2.08
C PRO A 92 -19.10 -2.46 -3.05
N ILE A 93 -17.83 -2.39 -2.64
CA ILE A 93 -16.70 -2.92 -3.41
C ILE A 93 -16.74 -4.46 -3.53
N GLY A 94 -17.40 -5.10 -2.57
CA GLY A 94 -17.67 -6.52 -2.50
C GLY A 94 -18.46 -6.86 -1.22
N PRO A 95 -18.86 -8.14 -1.05
CA PRO A 95 -19.43 -8.64 0.21
C PRO A 95 -18.44 -8.45 1.36
N ARG A 96 -18.95 -8.17 2.57
CA ARG A 96 -18.13 -8.07 3.78
C ARG A 96 -18.15 -9.41 4.52
N ALA A 97 -17.00 -9.85 4.99
CA ALA A 97 -16.86 -11.02 5.85
C ALA A 97 -17.23 -10.69 7.30
N TYR A 98 -16.95 -11.59 8.25
CA TYR A 98 -17.23 -11.33 9.67
C TYR A 98 -16.37 -10.16 10.18
N SER A 99 -15.08 -10.18 9.85
CA SER A 99 -14.14 -9.09 10.11
C SER A 99 -14.57 -7.79 9.40
N SER A 100 -14.66 -6.70 10.15
CA SER A 100 -15.14 -5.41 9.64
C SER A 100 -14.27 -4.79 8.53
N TRP A 101 -12.98 -5.14 8.51
CA TRP A 101 -12.00 -4.67 7.54
C TRP A 101 -11.91 -5.55 6.28
N LEU A 102 -12.58 -6.70 6.27
CA LEU A 102 -12.39 -7.71 5.24
C LEU A 102 -13.56 -7.69 4.25
N TYR A 103 -13.28 -7.21 3.04
CA TYR A 103 -14.21 -7.24 1.91
C TYR A 103 -13.69 -8.23 0.88
N GLN A 104 -14.58 -9.08 0.37
CA GLN A 104 -14.26 -10.08 -0.64
C GLN A 104 -14.14 -9.39 -2.00
N VAL A 105 -12.90 -9.11 -2.40
CA VAL A 105 -12.59 -8.37 -3.63
C VAL A 105 -11.57 -9.14 -4.47
N PRO A 106 -11.99 -10.17 -5.24
CA PRO A 106 -11.07 -11.05 -5.97
C PRO A 106 -10.16 -10.31 -6.96
N TRP A 107 -10.65 -9.27 -7.64
CA TRP A 107 -9.80 -8.49 -8.55
C TRP A 107 -8.67 -7.73 -7.83
N GLY A 108 -8.74 -7.60 -6.50
CA GLY A 108 -7.69 -6.99 -5.69
C GLY A 108 -6.36 -7.74 -5.78
N VAL A 109 -6.36 -9.08 -5.76
CA VAL A 109 -5.10 -9.84 -5.87
C VAL A 109 -4.41 -9.60 -7.21
N TYR A 110 -5.16 -9.62 -8.31
CA TYR A 110 -4.63 -9.33 -9.64
C TYR A 110 -3.96 -7.96 -9.69
N LYS A 111 -4.64 -6.91 -9.18
CA LYS A 111 -4.08 -5.56 -9.18
C LYS A 111 -2.82 -5.43 -8.32
N CYS A 112 -2.77 -6.12 -7.17
CA CYS A 112 -1.60 -6.14 -6.30
C CYS A 112 -0.37 -6.68 -7.04
N LEU A 113 -0.53 -7.87 -7.62
CA LEU A 113 0.55 -8.59 -8.29
C LEU A 113 1.00 -7.86 -9.55
N THR A 114 0.07 -7.35 -10.35
CA THR A 114 0.38 -6.54 -11.53
C THR A 114 1.13 -5.26 -11.15
N TYR A 115 0.71 -4.57 -10.09
CA TYR A 115 1.43 -3.39 -9.62
C TYR A 115 2.87 -3.71 -9.22
N ILE A 116 3.07 -4.81 -8.48
CA ILE A 116 4.42 -5.21 -8.06
C ILE A 116 5.29 -5.60 -9.27
N LYS A 117 4.71 -6.36 -10.19
CA LYS A 117 5.36 -6.74 -11.45
C LYS A 117 5.85 -5.53 -12.22
N GLU A 118 4.96 -4.56 -12.46
CA GLU A 118 5.25 -3.39 -13.28
C GLU A 118 6.17 -2.38 -12.60
N ARG A 119 6.15 -2.30 -11.26
CA ARG A 119 6.85 -1.25 -10.51
C ARG A 119 8.13 -1.68 -9.84
N TYR A 120 8.40 -2.97 -9.69
CA TYR A 120 9.56 -3.45 -8.92
C TYR A 120 10.39 -4.49 -9.66
N GLY A 121 10.31 -4.51 -10.99
CA GLY A 121 11.13 -5.42 -11.80
C GLY A 121 10.69 -6.88 -11.75
N ASN A 122 9.40 -7.12 -11.46
CA ASN A 122 8.81 -8.47 -11.44
C ASN A 122 9.58 -9.48 -10.56
N PRO A 123 9.74 -9.20 -9.26
CA PRO A 123 10.43 -10.13 -8.35
C PRO A 123 9.64 -11.44 -8.21
N THR A 124 10.29 -12.48 -7.70
CA THR A 124 9.59 -13.68 -7.23
C THR A 124 8.62 -13.30 -6.12
N VAL A 125 7.35 -13.68 -6.26
CA VAL A 125 6.30 -13.36 -5.29
C VAL A 125 5.68 -14.65 -4.75
N ILE A 126 5.47 -14.68 -3.43
CA ILE A 126 4.70 -15.71 -2.74
C ILE A 126 3.45 -15.04 -2.16
N LEU A 127 2.27 -15.57 -2.49
CA LEU A 127 1.04 -15.22 -1.77
C LEU A 127 1.08 -15.94 -0.42
N SER A 128 1.62 -15.26 0.60
CA SER A 128 1.87 -15.85 1.92
C SER A 128 0.59 -16.01 2.73
N GLU A 129 -0.40 -15.15 2.51
CA GLU A 129 -1.71 -15.27 3.13
C GLU A 129 -2.84 -14.78 2.21
N ASN A 130 -3.93 -15.55 2.20
CA ASN A 130 -5.23 -15.18 1.63
C ASN A 130 -6.33 -16.03 2.29
N GLY A 131 -7.42 -15.39 2.72
CA GLY A 131 -8.51 -16.11 3.38
C GLY A 131 -9.69 -15.20 3.71
N THR A 132 -10.74 -15.80 4.28
CA THR A 132 -11.89 -15.08 4.80
C THR A 132 -12.40 -15.74 6.08
N ASP A 133 -13.01 -14.94 6.95
CA ASP A 133 -13.78 -15.43 8.09
C ASP A 133 -15.28 -15.47 7.76
N HIS A 134 -15.99 -16.37 8.42
CA HIS A 134 -17.40 -16.66 8.21
C HIS A 134 -18.13 -16.74 9.55
#